data_AF-A0A955C3Q9-F1
#
_entry.id   AF-A0A955C3Q9-F1
#
_cell.length_a   1.000
_cell.length_b   1.000
_cell.length_c   1.000
_cell.angle_alpha   90.00
_cell.angle_beta   90.00
_cell.angle_gamma   90.00
#
_symmetry.space_group_name_H-M   'P 1'
#
loop_
_entity.id
_entity.type
_entity.pdbx_description
1 polymer ?
#
loop_
_entity_poly.entity_id
_entity_poly.type
_entity_poly.pdbx_seq_one_letter_code
_entity_poly.pdbx_strand_id
1 'polypeptide(L)'
;MNGRILVCFSSLLRHFEHTWPTIRRHVIEPLPTLFDVAGHFPASERGRGAERLAEMAGDCRLRFEGDPEFPAEWLSMEEGIDPEQPRGVFGNLLQWNSLARCADLKREMEADHGVYDWVVWMRPDLYFFSPIEDLAAASRDAIYFPIHDAYWGLNDRFCFGESQAMELRMRILDFFVNRWYGRRSKCRHVRRRENGSMFWNPEVVLRSLIDDHEIGLRRTESVSGLVRASQENQQAPTLYVSQPQVWDTDVAQPPAFRATCRRLLTIPTVRRPIDRVPLMPLDDCTRVFAH
;
A
#
# COMPACT_ATOMS: atom_id res chain seq x y z
N MET A 1 2.65 22.31 17.29
CA MET A 1 2.19 21.20 16.43
C MET A 1 0.98 20.59 17.11
N ASN A 2 -0.13 20.38 16.39
CA ASN A 2 -1.35 19.83 16.97
C ASN A 2 -1.27 18.32 17.20
N GLY A 3 -0.21 17.68 16.70
CA GLY A 3 0.15 16.29 16.93
C GLY A 3 -0.81 15.29 16.29
N ARG A 4 -1.82 15.71 15.53
CA ARG A 4 -2.87 14.79 15.05
C ARG A 4 -2.44 14.00 13.83
N ILE A 5 -2.69 12.70 13.87
CA ILE A 5 -2.34 11.75 12.83
C ILE A 5 -3.63 11.15 12.29
N LEU A 6 -3.75 11.06 10.97
CA LEU A 6 -4.83 10.31 10.32
C LEU A 6 -4.30 8.98 9.81
N VAL A 7 -4.97 7.89 10.17
CA VAL A 7 -4.70 6.57 9.60
C VAL A 7 -5.78 6.21 8.58
N CYS A 8 -5.37 6.03 7.33
CA CYS A 8 -6.24 5.71 6.21
C CYS A 8 -6.15 4.24 5.80
N PHE A 9 -7.30 3.59 5.71
CA PHE A 9 -7.45 2.24 5.16
C PHE A 9 -8.26 2.27 3.87
N SER A 10 -7.74 1.65 2.81
CA SER A 10 -8.46 1.58 1.52
C SER A 10 -8.29 0.22 0.87
N SER A 11 -9.19 -0.13 -0.06
CA SER A 11 -9.27 -1.41 -0.79
C SER A 11 -10.07 -2.48 -0.03
N LEU A 12 -9.73 -3.76 -0.18
CA LEU A 12 -10.48 -4.88 0.41
C LEU A 12 -10.05 -5.15 1.86
N LEU A 13 -11.00 -5.56 2.70
CA LEU A 13 -10.77 -6.02 4.08
C LEU A 13 -10.42 -7.51 4.15
N ARG A 14 -9.96 -8.10 3.04
CA ARG A 14 -9.54 -9.50 3.01
C ARG A 14 -8.45 -9.75 4.05
N HIS A 15 -8.64 -10.80 4.85
CA HIS A 15 -7.70 -11.22 5.89
C HIS A 15 -7.42 -10.14 6.95
N PHE A 16 -8.31 -9.15 7.12
CA PHE A 16 -8.10 -8.07 8.08
C PHE A 16 -8.01 -8.61 9.52
N GLU A 17 -8.75 -9.65 9.85
CA GLU A 17 -8.69 -10.37 11.12
C GLU A 17 -7.29 -10.91 11.46
N HIS A 18 -6.51 -11.22 10.42
CA HIS A 18 -5.17 -11.79 10.53
C HIS A 18 -4.07 -10.73 10.56
N THR A 19 -4.28 -9.62 9.85
CA THR A 19 -3.31 -8.54 9.74
C THR A 19 -3.46 -7.51 10.85
N TRP A 20 -4.68 -7.33 11.36
CA TRP A 20 -5.03 -6.37 12.40
C TRP A 20 -4.10 -6.40 13.61
N PRO A 21 -3.76 -7.55 14.21
CA PRO A 21 -2.85 -7.58 15.37
C PRO A 21 -1.48 -6.94 15.06
N THR A 22 -0.97 -7.15 13.86
CA THR A 22 0.32 -6.56 13.45
C THR A 22 0.20 -5.08 13.09
N ILE A 23 -0.89 -4.68 12.43
CA ILE A 23 -1.17 -3.26 12.14
C ILE A 23 -1.24 -2.48 13.45
N ARG A 24 -2.00 -2.99 14.43
CA ARG A 24 -2.10 -2.39 15.76
C ARG A 24 -0.73 -2.26 16.42
N ARG A 25 0.01 -3.37 16.53
CA ARG A 25 1.30 -3.41 17.24
C ARG A 25 2.38 -2.56 16.58
N HIS A 26 2.45 -2.56 15.25
CA HIS A 26 3.58 -2.01 14.51
C HIS A 26 3.28 -0.67 13.84
N VAL A 27 2.03 -0.30 13.65
CA VAL A 27 1.69 0.99 13.06
C VAL A 27 0.97 1.90 14.02
N ILE A 28 -0.03 1.39 14.75
CA ILE A 28 -0.88 2.22 15.61
C ILE A 28 -0.26 2.53 16.97
N GLU A 29 0.16 1.51 17.71
CA GLU A 29 0.73 1.66 19.06
C GLU A 29 2.02 2.51 19.10
N PRO A 30 2.87 2.52 18.05
CA PRO A 30 4.02 3.43 17.99
C PRO A 30 3.70 4.89 17.72
N LEU A 31 2.46 5.26 17.36
CA LEU A 31 2.13 6.65 17.07
C LEU A 31 2.21 7.49 18.36
N PRO A 32 2.80 8.70 18.31
CA PRO A 32 3.09 9.50 19.51
C PRO A 32 1.85 10.14 20.16
N THR A 33 0.69 10.07 19.53
CA THR A 33 -0.49 10.88 19.84
C THR A 33 -1.79 10.16 19.52
N LEU A 34 -2.91 10.78 19.91
CA LEU A 34 -4.24 10.38 19.44
C LEU A 34 -4.30 10.48 17.91
N PHE A 35 -4.83 9.44 17.29
CA PHE A 35 -5.03 9.36 15.85
C PHE A 35 -6.51 9.23 15.52
N ASP A 36 -6.86 9.69 14.34
CA ASP A 36 -8.18 9.49 13.75
C ASP A 36 -8.08 8.43 12.64
N VAL A 37 -9.21 7.85 12.25
CA VAL A 37 -9.27 6.83 11.20
C VAL A 37 -10.24 7.22 10.10
N ALA A 38 -9.78 7.12 8.85
CA ALA A 38 -10.62 7.14 7.66
C ALA A 38 -10.52 5.81 6.91
N GLY A 39 -11.65 5.22 6.56
CA GLY A 39 -11.70 3.94 5.84
C GLY A 39 -12.66 4.00 4.67
N HIS A 40 -12.24 3.56 3.49
CA HIS A 40 -13.16 3.31 2.38
C HIS A 40 -12.99 1.89 1.85
N PHE A 41 -14.11 1.17 1.74
CA PHE A 41 -14.16 -0.22 1.32
C PHE A 41 -15.33 -0.46 0.36
N PRO A 42 -15.28 -1.48 -0.49
CA PRO A 42 -16.46 -1.88 -1.25
C PRO A 42 -17.61 -2.29 -0.33
N ALA A 43 -18.85 -2.10 -0.79
CA ALA A 43 -20.07 -2.45 -0.04
C ALA A 43 -20.10 -3.94 0.38
N SER A 44 -19.51 -4.81 -0.44
CA SER A 44 -19.34 -6.24 -0.18
C SER A 44 -18.43 -6.58 1.00
N GLU A 45 -17.63 -5.61 1.48
CA GLU A 45 -16.72 -5.79 2.60
C GLU A 45 -17.33 -5.37 3.94
N ARG A 46 -18.57 -4.87 3.95
CA ARG A 46 -19.29 -4.49 5.17
C ARG A 46 -19.43 -5.69 6.13
N GLY A 47 -19.20 -5.47 7.42
CA GLY A 47 -19.25 -6.53 8.44
C GLY A 47 -18.00 -7.42 8.52
N ARG A 48 -16.92 -7.10 7.78
CA ARG A 48 -15.64 -7.82 7.86
C ARG A 48 -14.70 -7.32 8.97
N GLY A 49 -15.24 -6.64 9.98
CA GLY A 49 -14.52 -6.29 11.20
C GLY A 49 -13.72 -5.00 11.14
N ALA A 50 -13.88 -4.18 10.10
CA ALA A 50 -13.33 -2.81 10.07
C ALA A 50 -13.89 -1.93 11.19
N GLU A 51 -15.04 -2.29 11.74
CA GLU A 51 -15.64 -1.63 12.91
C GLU A 51 -14.69 -1.60 14.12
N ARG A 52 -13.74 -2.56 14.22
CA ARG A 52 -12.68 -2.57 15.24
C ARG A 52 -11.76 -1.35 15.17
N LEU A 53 -11.69 -0.67 14.03
CA LEU A 53 -10.94 0.58 13.88
C LEU A 53 -11.53 1.70 14.75
N ALA A 54 -12.85 1.70 14.94
CA ALA A 54 -13.53 2.73 15.73
C ALA A 54 -13.21 2.63 17.23
N GLU A 55 -12.82 1.44 17.72
CA GLU A 55 -12.53 1.21 19.15
C GLU A 55 -11.26 1.92 19.63
N MET A 56 -10.39 2.36 18.71
CA MET A 56 -9.06 2.91 19.05
C MET A 56 -8.81 4.33 18.53
N ALA A 57 -9.70 4.87 17.71
CA ALA A 57 -9.54 6.18 17.10
C ALA A 57 -10.23 7.28 17.92
N GLY A 58 -9.72 8.51 17.84
CA GLY A 58 -10.41 9.70 18.35
C GLY A 58 -11.71 9.98 17.59
N ASP A 59 -11.59 10.10 16.26
CA ASP A 59 -12.69 10.08 15.30
C ASP A 59 -12.49 8.94 14.30
N CYS A 60 -13.56 8.25 13.90
CA CYS A 60 -13.52 7.14 12.95
C CYS A 60 -14.63 7.27 11.92
N ARG A 61 -14.24 7.43 10.65
CA ARG A 61 -15.17 7.51 9.51
C ARG A 61 -14.91 6.40 8.53
N LEU A 62 -15.85 5.44 8.48
CA LEU A 62 -15.79 4.31 7.55
C LEU A 62 -16.92 4.44 6.53
N ARG A 63 -16.59 4.29 5.24
CA ARG A 63 -17.55 4.31 4.14
C ARG A 63 -17.48 3.01 3.35
N PHE A 64 -18.65 2.45 3.07
CA PHE A 64 -18.81 1.23 2.29
C PHE A 64 -19.71 1.51 1.09
N GLU A 65 -19.13 1.55 -0.11
CA GLU A 65 -19.80 1.98 -1.35
C GLU A 65 -19.68 0.92 -2.44
N GLY A 66 -20.61 0.90 -3.39
CA GLY A 66 -20.48 0.02 -4.57
C GLY A 66 -19.26 0.38 -5.40
N ASP A 67 -18.70 -0.62 -6.11
CA ASP A 67 -17.63 -0.37 -7.07
C ASP A 67 -18.15 0.58 -8.18
N PRO A 68 -17.38 1.60 -8.56
CA PRO A 68 -17.78 2.51 -9.63
C PRO A 68 -17.72 1.82 -10.99
N GLU A 69 -18.49 2.34 -11.94
CA GLU A 69 -18.28 2.02 -13.35
C GLU A 69 -17.16 2.92 -13.92
N PHE A 70 -16.26 2.32 -14.71
CA PHE A 70 -15.21 3.05 -15.41
C PHE A 70 -15.46 3.07 -16.92
N PRO A 71 -15.19 4.19 -17.61
CA PRO A 71 -15.24 4.26 -19.06
C PRO A 71 -14.39 3.17 -19.74
N ALA A 72 -14.93 2.58 -20.80
CA ALA A 72 -14.30 1.48 -21.52
C ALA A 72 -12.90 1.85 -22.06
N GLU A 73 -12.66 3.12 -22.41
CA GLU A 73 -11.36 3.57 -22.84
C GLU A 73 -10.27 3.48 -21.74
N TRP A 74 -10.62 3.63 -20.46
CA TRP A 74 -9.63 3.48 -19.38
C TRP A 74 -9.28 2.01 -19.16
N LEU A 75 -10.23 1.13 -19.45
CA LEU A 75 -10.10 -0.33 -19.40
C LEU A 75 -9.43 -0.90 -20.65
N SER A 76 -9.48 -0.20 -21.78
CA SER A 76 -8.89 -0.66 -23.05
C SER A 76 -7.37 -0.75 -23.02
N MET A 77 -6.70 -0.28 -21.95
CA MET A 77 -5.31 -0.63 -21.73
C MET A 77 -5.10 -2.13 -21.53
N GLU A 78 -6.14 -2.90 -21.20
CA GLU A 78 -6.09 -4.37 -21.17
C GLU A 78 -5.76 -4.99 -22.53
N GLU A 79 -6.06 -4.30 -23.65
CA GLU A 79 -5.66 -4.74 -24.98
C GLU A 79 -4.13 -4.69 -25.12
N GLY A 80 -3.52 -5.87 -25.10
CA GLY A 80 -2.07 -6.03 -25.13
C GLY A 80 -1.39 -5.97 -23.77
N ILE A 81 -2.13 -5.92 -22.65
CA ILE A 81 -1.57 -6.29 -21.35
C ILE A 81 -1.37 -7.81 -21.29
N ASP A 82 -0.29 -8.24 -20.65
CA ASP A 82 0.00 -9.65 -20.43
C ASP A 82 -1.20 -10.37 -19.76
N PRO A 83 -1.80 -11.39 -20.40
CA PRO A 83 -2.95 -12.12 -19.85
C PRO A 83 -2.64 -12.83 -18.52
N GLU A 84 -1.36 -13.01 -18.17
CA GLU A 84 -0.94 -13.58 -16.89
C GLU A 84 -1.09 -12.60 -15.71
N GLN A 85 -1.38 -11.31 -15.95
CA GLN A 85 -1.63 -10.35 -14.86
C GLN A 85 -3.09 -10.41 -14.36
N PRO A 86 -3.35 -10.89 -13.13
CA PRO A 86 -4.71 -10.98 -12.61
C PRO A 86 -5.33 -9.59 -12.38
N ARG A 87 -6.50 -9.35 -12.98
CA ARG A 87 -7.35 -8.13 -12.88
C ARG A 87 -6.78 -6.83 -13.50
N GLY A 88 -5.70 -6.92 -14.28
CA GLY A 88 -5.24 -5.85 -15.18
C GLY A 88 -5.23 -4.44 -14.56
N VAL A 89 -5.60 -3.44 -15.37
CA VAL A 89 -5.75 -2.04 -14.93
C VAL A 89 -6.96 -1.86 -14.01
N PHE A 90 -8.03 -2.63 -14.23
CA PHE A 90 -9.29 -2.50 -13.49
C PHE A 90 -9.11 -2.60 -11.97
N GLY A 91 -8.34 -3.58 -11.50
CA GLY A 91 -8.05 -3.74 -10.07
C GLY A 91 -7.32 -2.54 -9.46
N ASN A 92 -6.45 -1.88 -10.22
CA ASN A 92 -5.76 -0.68 -9.75
C ASN A 92 -6.68 0.54 -9.75
N LEU A 93 -7.57 0.68 -10.74
CA LEU A 93 -8.57 1.77 -10.74
C LEU A 93 -9.50 1.69 -9.53
N LEU A 94 -9.94 0.49 -9.15
CA LEU A 94 -10.73 0.29 -7.93
C LEU A 94 -9.95 0.71 -6.67
N GLN A 95 -8.67 0.32 -6.57
CA GLN A 95 -7.82 0.73 -5.47
C GLN A 95 -7.62 2.25 -5.43
N TRP A 96 -7.37 2.89 -6.57
CA TRP A 96 -7.17 4.33 -6.66
C TRP A 96 -8.46 5.13 -6.41
N ASN A 97 -9.62 4.61 -6.81
CA ASN A 97 -10.91 5.18 -6.42
C ASN A 97 -11.07 5.10 -4.89
N SER A 98 -10.76 3.96 -4.29
CA SER A 98 -10.85 3.79 -2.83
C SER A 98 -9.93 4.77 -2.07
N LEU A 99 -8.72 4.99 -2.59
CA LEU A 99 -7.80 6.03 -2.13
C LEU A 99 -8.40 7.45 -2.25
N ALA A 100 -9.01 7.78 -3.39
CA ALA A 100 -9.65 9.09 -3.59
C ALA A 100 -10.80 9.32 -2.61
N ARG A 101 -11.59 8.29 -2.29
CA ARG A 101 -12.63 8.37 -1.26
C ARG A 101 -12.07 8.56 0.15
N CYS A 102 -10.93 7.96 0.47
CA CYS A 102 -10.22 8.30 1.71
C CYS A 102 -9.74 9.76 1.72
N ALA A 103 -9.37 10.34 0.58
CA ALA A 103 -9.00 11.77 0.51
C ALA A 103 -10.22 12.67 0.76
N ASP A 104 -11.39 12.29 0.26
CA ASP A 104 -12.65 13.00 0.55
C ASP A 104 -12.98 12.93 2.06
N LEU A 105 -12.91 11.74 2.67
CA LEU A 105 -13.09 11.57 4.13
C LEU A 105 -12.07 12.37 4.95
N LYS A 106 -10.80 12.36 4.54
CA LYS A 106 -9.76 13.18 5.15
C LYS A 106 -10.15 14.65 5.15
N ARG A 107 -10.61 15.20 4.02
CA ARG A 107 -11.04 16.61 3.93
C ARG A 107 -12.23 16.91 4.83
N GLU A 108 -13.21 16.00 4.88
CA GLU A 108 -14.35 16.12 5.80
C GLU A 108 -13.88 16.18 7.27
N MET A 109 -12.90 15.35 7.64
CA MET A 109 -12.34 15.33 8.99
C MET A 109 -11.46 16.55 9.28
N GLU A 110 -10.66 17.02 8.32
CA GLU A 110 -9.86 18.24 8.47
C GLU A 110 -10.73 19.49 8.63
N ALA A 111 -11.96 19.50 8.08
CA ALA A 111 -12.91 20.57 8.32
C ALA A 111 -13.36 20.65 9.79
N ASP A 112 -13.41 19.51 10.48
CA ASP A 112 -13.85 19.41 11.88
C ASP A 112 -12.68 19.55 12.87
N HIS A 113 -11.49 19.06 12.50
CA HIS A 113 -10.36 18.88 13.41
C HIS A 113 -9.14 19.75 13.08
N GLY A 114 -9.14 20.43 11.94
CA GLY A 114 -7.97 21.08 11.36
C GLY A 114 -7.09 20.10 10.57
N VAL A 115 -6.10 20.65 9.86
CA VAL A 115 -5.19 19.88 9.00
C VAL A 115 -4.35 18.89 9.82
N TYR A 116 -4.27 17.64 9.35
CA TYR A 116 -3.45 16.61 9.99
C TYR A 116 -1.96 16.86 9.81
N ASP A 117 -1.18 16.55 10.85
CA ASP A 117 0.28 16.68 10.80
C ASP A 117 0.91 15.56 9.97
N TRP A 118 0.33 14.35 10.04
CA TRP A 118 0.74 13.18 9.29
C TRP A 118 -0.49 12.39 8.83
N VAL A 119 -0.38 11.81 7.65
CA VAL A 119 -1.33 10.82 7.15
C VAL A 119 -0.58 9.53 6.88
N VAL A 120 -1.01 8.45 7.53
CA VAL A 120 -0.51 7.10 7.33
C VAL A 120 -1.52 6.33 6.51
N TRP A 121 -1.16 5.88 5.32
CA TRP A 121 -2.05 5.11 4.46
C TRP A 121 -1.57 3.69 4.28
N MET A 122 -2.50 2.73 4.37
CA MET A 122 -2.21 1.32 4.11
C MET A 122 -3.38 0.55 3.52
N ARG A 123 -3.06 -0.55 2.84
CA ARG A 123 -4.03 -1.61 2.57
C ARG A 123 -4.29 -2.45 3.83
N PRO A 124 -5.54 -2.89 4.08
CA PRO A 124 -5.88 -3.73 5.23
C PRO A 124 -5.20 -5.11 5.24
N ASP A 125 -4.76 -5.61 4.09
CA ASP A 125 -4.21 -6.96 3.93
C ASP A 125 -2.69 -7.07 4.14
N LEU A 126 -2.10 -6.09 4.82
CA LEU A 126 -0.67 -6.03 5.13
C LEU A 126 -0.35 -6.59 6.51
N TYR A 127 0.58 -7.54 6.57
CA TYR A 127 1.17 -8.05 7.80
C TYR A 127 2.49 -7.33 8.08
N PHE A 128 2.61 -6.61 9.18
CA PHE A 128 3.82 -5.86 9.52
C PHE A 128 4.78 -6.71 10.38
N PHE A 129 6.08 -6.65 10.09
CA PHE A 129 7.14 -7.34 10.86
C PHE A 129 7.98 -6.40 11.71
N SER A 130 7.87 -5.10 11.48
CA SER A 130 8.63 -4.08 12.21
C SER A 130 7.75 -2.85 12.43
N PRO A 131 7.99 -2.09 13.51
CA PRO A 131 7.26 -0.85 13.73
C PRO A 131 7.52 0.18 12.61
N ILE A 132 6.56 1.07 12.42
CA ILE A 132 6.75 2.32 11.69
C ILE A 132 7.81 3.17 12.42
N GLU A 133 8.56 3.97 11.66
CA GLU A 133 9.56 4.87 12.25
C GLU A 133 8.92 6.00 13.07
N ASP A 134 9.74 6.66 13.89
CA ASP A 134 9.29 7.80 14.68
C ASP A 134 8.95 8.99 13.77
N LEU A 135 7.64 9.27 13.64
CA LEU A 135 7.13 10.37 12.83
C LEU A 135 7.56 11.75 13.32
N ALA A 136 7.96 11.88 14.61
CA ALA A 136 8.48 13.14 15.13
C ALA A 136 9.90 13.45 14.61
N ALA A 137 10.66 12.41 14.23
CA ALA A 137 11.99 12.53 13.63
C ALA A 137 11.96 12.56 12.10
N ALA A 138 10.81 12.26 11.49
CA ALA A 138 10.64 12.24 10.04
C ALA A 138 10.57 13.66 9.45
N SER A 139 11.12 13.82 8.25
CA SER A 139 11.07 15.06 7.48
C SER A 139 9.70 15.24 6.83
N ARG A 140 9.14 16.44 6.93
CA ARG A 140 7.80 16.75 6.39
C ARG A 140 7.79 16.99 4.87
N ASP A 141 8.97 17.15 4.27
CA ASP A 141 9.15 17.44 2.84
C ASP A 141 8.95 16.23 1.90
N ALA A 142 8.53 15.07 2.42
CA ALA A 142 8.53 13.83 1.67
C ALA A 142 7.38 12.87 2.01
N ILE A 143 7.12 11.96 1.07
CA ILE A 143 6.39 10.73 1.32
C ILE A 143 7.36 9.57 1.51
N TYR A 144 7.10 8.77 2.52
CA TYR A 144 7.88 7.62 2.91
C TYR A 144 7.30 6.33 2.32
N PHE A 145 8.14 5.60 1.58
CA PHE A 145 7.81 4.31 0.98
C PHE A 145 8.69 3.21 1.51
N PRO A 146 8.15 1.99 1.72
CA PRO A 146 8.98 0.83 1.98
C PRO A 146 10.06 0.61 0.93
N ILE A 147 11.17 0.03 1.36
CA ILE A 147 12.27 -0.40 0.49
C ILE A 147 12.01 -1.74 -0.22
N HIS A 148 10.94 -2.43 0.13
CA HIS A 148 10.54 -3.71 -0.45
C HIS A 148 9.22 -3.57 -1.19
N ASP A 149 8.84 -4.60 -1.94
CA ASP A 149 7.54 -4.67 -2.63
C ASP A 149 7.30 -3.56 -3.69
N ALA A 150 8.35 -2.88 -4.15
CA ALA A 150 8.34 -1.82 -5.16
C ALA A 150 8.69 -2.37 -6.56
N TYR A 151 7.77 -3.13 -7.16
CA TYR A 151 7.96 -3.82 -8.44
C TYR A 151 8.19 -2.81 -9.57
N TRP A 152 9.46 -2.47 -9.82
CA TRP A 152 9.89 -1.51 -10.84
C TRP A 152 9.42 -0.06 -10.60
N GLY A 153 9.00 0.29 -9.39
CA GLY A 153 8.52 1.63 -9.05
C GLY A 153 8.57 1.97 -7.56
N LEU A 154 7.41 2.22 -6.97
CA LEU A 154 7.19 2.61 -5.57
C LEU A 154 6.14 1.67 -4.99
N ASN A 155 6.31 1.29 -3.72
CA ASN A 155 5.34 0.46 -3.02
C ASN A 155 3.94 1.11 -3.06
N ASP A 156 2.99 0.37 -3.64
CA ASP A 156 1.62 0.82 -3.85
C ASP A 156 0.66 0.33 -2.76
N ARG A 157 1.17 -0.05 -1.58
CA ARG A 157 0.38 -0.70 -0.51
C ARG A 157 0.49 -0.02 0.84
N PHE A 158 1.62 0.63 1.12
CA PHE A 158 1.86 1.37 2.35
C PHE A 158 2.71 2.62 2.09
N CYS A 159 2.32 3.75 2.67
CA CYS A 159 3.14 4.94 2.76
C CYS A 159 2.60 5.92 3.80
N PHE A 160 3.40 6.90 4.17
CA PHE A 160 2.97 7.99 5.02
C PHE A 160 3.72 9.28 4.66
N GLY A 161 3.15 10.43 5.02
CA GLY A 161 3.68 11.74 4.68
C GLY A 161 2.88 12.86 5.35
N GLU A 162 3.30 14.10 5.16
CA GLU A 162 2.51 15.26 5.55
C GLU A 162 1.18 15.29 4.78
N SER A 163 0.13 15.86 5.41
CA SER A 163 -1.24 15.86 4.89
C SER A 163 -1.35 16.30 3.43
N GLN A 164 -0.65 17.36 3.02
CA GLN A 164 -0.72 17.89 1.65
C GLN A 164 -0.10 16.93 0.63
N ALA A 165 1.04 16.32 0.93
CA ALA A 165 1.69 15.36 0.05
C ALA A 165 0.83 14.08 -0.09
N MET A 166 0.27 13.63 1.04
CA MET A 166 -0.61 12.47 1.06
C MET A 166 -1.94 12.71 0.33
N GLU A 167 -2.49 13.93 0.39
CA GLU A 167 -3.65 14.32 -0.43
C GLU A 167 -3.38 14.12 -1.93
N LEU A 168 -2.24 14.60 -2.43
CA LEU A 168 -1.85 14.43 -3.83
C LEU A 168 -1.70 12.95 -4.19
N ARG A 169 -1.04 12.17 -3.33
CA ARG A 169 -0.90 10.72 -3.50
C ARG A 169 -2.25 10.02 -3.55
N MET A 170 -3.16 10.35 -2.65
CA MET A 170 -4.47 9.71 -2.56
C MET A 170 -5.38 10.06 -3.75
N ARG A 171 -5.08 11.16 -4.46
CA ARG A 171 -5.73 11.55 -5.72
C ARG A 171 -5.04 11.02 -6.99
N ILE A 172 -4.35 9.89 -6.88
CA ILE A 172 -3.71 9.24 -8.04
C ILE A 172 -4.69 8.88 -9.16
N LEU A 173 -5.96 8.58 -8.85
CA LEU A 173 -6.98 8.36 -9.88
C LEU A 173 -7.18 9.63 -10.74
N ASP A 174 -7.34 10.79 -10.09
CA ASP A 174 -7.53 12.08 -10.76
C ASP A 174 -6.32 12.40 -11.65
N PHE A 175 -5.10 12.15 -11.16
CA PHE A 175 -3.87 12.29 -11.94
C PHE A 175 -3.83 11.32 -13.13
N PHE A 176 -4.22 10.06 -12.91
CA PHE A 176 -4.26 9.06 -13.95
C PHE A 176 -5.17 9.49 -15.10
N VAL A 177 -6.42 9.84 -14.80
CA VAL A 177 -7.44 10.15 -15.82
C VAL A 177 -7.15 11.49 -16.53
N ASN A 178 -6.78 12.53 -15.78
CA ASN A 178 -6.68 13.88 -16.33
C ASN A 178 -5.32 14.20 -16.97
N ARG A 179 -4.27 13.45 -16.62
CA ARG A 179 -2.89 13.81 -17.02
C ARG A 179 -2.12 12.63 -17.58
N TRP A 180 -2.05 11.52 -16.86
CA TRP A 180 -1.17 10.41 -17.23
C TRP A 180 -1.69 9.63 -18.45
N TYR A 181 -2.98 9.28 -18.46
CA TYR A 181 -3.59 8.42 -19.46
C TYR A 181 -3.45 8.96 -20.89
N GLY A 182 -3.64 10.26 -21.10
CA GLY A 182 -3.45 10.92 -22.40
C GLY A 182 -1.98 10.97 -22.86
N ARG A 183 -1.03 10.80 -21.95
CA ARG A 183 0.42 10.82 -22.22
C ARG A 183 1.07 9.44 -22.16
N ARG A 184 0.30 8.36 -21.93
CA ARG A 184 0.80 7.00 -21.70
C ARG A 184 1.77 6.50 -22.77
N SER A 185 1.53 6.84 -24.04
CA SER A 185 2.37 6.47 -25.18
C SER A 185 3.76 7.11 -25.17
N LYS A 186 3.94 8.19 -24.40
CA LYS A 186 5.20 8.92 -24.21
C LYS A 186 5.86 8.61 -22.86
N CYS A 187 5.23 7.77 -22.03
CA CYS A 187 5.75 7.50 -20.70
C CYS A 187 6.93 6.53 -20.77
N ARG A 188 8.13 7.03 -20.44
CA ARG A 188 9.41 6.28 -20.48
C ARG A 188 9.44 4.99 -19.67
N HIS A 189 8.49 4.84 -18.75
CA HIS A 189 8.41 3.75 -17.79
C HIS A 189 7.42 2.65 -18.23
N VAL A 190 6.61 2.88 -19.27
CA VAL A 190 5.76 1.85 -19.87
C VAL A 190 6.63 1.01 -20.81
N ARG A 191 6.95 -0.22 -20.40
CA ARG A 191 7.76 -1.15 -21.21
C ARG A 191 6.87 -2.01 -22.10
N ARG A 192 7.33 -2.19 -23.34
CA ARG A 192 6.80 -3.20 -24.26
C ARG A 192 7.67 -4.45 -24.20
N ARG A 193 7.05 -5.62 -24.21
CA ARG A 193 7.72 -6.91 -24.42
C ARG A 193 8.11 -7.09 -25.88
N GLU A 194 8.94 -8.08 -26.16
CA GLU A 194 9.39 -8.44 -27.52
C GLU A 194 8.23 -8.77 -28.46
N ASN A 195 7.14 -9.33 -27.93
CA ASN A 195 5.90 -9.61 -28.67
C ASN A 195 5.03 -8.36 -28.91
N GLY A 196 5.50 -7.17 -28.52
CA GLY A 196 4.78 -5.90 -28.66
C GLY A 196 3.74 -5.61 -27.58
N SER A 197 3.48 -6.55 -26.66
CA SER A 197 2.54 -6.39 -25.55
C SER A 197 3.08 -5.40 -24.51
N MET A 198 2.20 -4.64 -23.85
CA MET A 198 2.59 -3.76 -22.76
C MET A 198 2.63 -4.51 -21.43
N PHE A 199 3.64 -4.22 -20.61
CA PHE A 199 3.61 -4.63 -19.21
C PHE A 199 2.99 -3.53 -18.38
N TRP A 200 1.78 -3.76 -17.86
CA TRP A 200 1.13 -2.81 -16.96
C TRP A 200 1.81 -2.81 -15.60
N ASN A 201 2.09 -1.60 -15.11
CA ASN A 201 2.66 -1.37 -13.79
C ASN A 201 2.05 -0.11 -13.18
N PRO A 202 1.17 -0.22 -12.16
CA PRO A 202 0.56 0.93 -11.51
C PRO A 202 1.58 1.84 -10.81
N GLU A 203 2.72 1.29 -10.39
CA GLU A 203 3.77 2.03 -9.70
C GLU A 203 4.44 3.10 -10.60
N VAL A 204 4.34 2.94 -11.92
CA VAL A 204 4.80 3.93 -12.91
C VAL A 204 3.94 5.19 -12.90
N VAL A 205 2.62 5.02 -12.77
CA VAL A 205 1.70 6.16 -12.66
C VAL A 205 2.01 6.94 -11.40
N LEU A 206 2.23 6.19 -10.31
CA LEU A 206 2.63 6.76 -9.05
C LEU A 206 3.97 7.50 -9.13
N ARG A 207 5.01 6.91 -9.73
CA ARG A 207 6.29 7.59 -9.96
C ARG A 207 6.09 8.90 -10.73
N SER A 208 5.27 8.86 -11.78
CA SER A 208 4.98 10.03 -12.61
C SER A 208 4.27 11.12 -11.80
N LEU A 209 3.34 10.75 -10.91
CA LEU A 209 2.66 11.68 -10.00
C LEU A 209 3.67 12.38 -9.09
N ILE A 210 4.58 11.60 -8.48
CA ILE A 210 5.61 12.15 -7.60
C ILE A 210 6.51 13.12 -8.36
N ASP A 211 7.02 12.71 -9.52
CA ASP A 211 7.91 13.53 -10.35
C ASP A 211 7.21 14.82 -10.82
N ASP A 212 5.94 14.73 -11.28
CA ASP A 212 5.17 15.86 -11.82
C ASP A 212 4.78 16.90 -10.76
N HIS A 213 4.76 16.51 -9.50
CA HIS A 213 4.42 17.37 -8.36
C HIS A 213 5.64 17.69 -7.49
N GLU A 214 6.84 17.27 -7.89
CA GLU A 214 8.10 17.48 -7.16
C GLU A 214 8.02 17.04 -5.69
N ILE A 215 7.27 15.97 -5.42
CA ILE A 215 7.07 15.46 -4.06
C ILE A 215 8.36 14.77 -3.60
N GLY A 216 8.90 15.17 -2.44
CA GLY A 216 10.07 14.50 -1.87
C GLY A 216 9.79 13.03 -1.60
N LEU A 217 10.82 12.19 -1.77
CA LEU A 217 10.73 10.76 -1.53
C LEU A 217 11.75 10.32 -0.50
N ARG A 218 11.27 9.57 0.50
CA ARG A 218 12.12 8.93 1.50
C ARG A 218 11.76 7.46 1.63
N ARG A 219 12.70 6.71 2.18
CA ARG A 219 12.53 5.28 2.46
C ARG A 219 12.17 5.11 3.91
N THR A 220 11.19 4.25 4.19
CA THR A 220 10.90 3.81 5.55
C THR A 220 11.55 2.46 5.83
N GLU A 221 11.97 2.28 7.08
CA GLU A 221 12.48 1.01 7.59
C GLU A 221 11.35 0.00 7.89
N SER A 222 10.09 0.44 7.86
CA SER A 222 8.94 -0.44 8.08
C SER A 222 8.89 -1.57 7.06
N VAL A 223 8.81 -2.81 7.56
CA VAL A 223 8.75 -4.04 6.77
C VAL A 223 7.37 -4.65 6.87
N SER A 224 6.74 -4.94 5.74
CA SER A 224 5.47 -5.63 5.70
C SER A 224 5.43 -6.69 4.60
N GLY A 225 4.43 -7.56 4.69
CA GLY A 225 4.14 -8.62 3.74
C GLY A 225 2.66 -8.59 3.40
N LEU A 226 2.30 -9.28 2.33
CA LEU A 226 0.94 -9.37 1.85
C LEU A 226 0.36 -10.74 2.22
N VAL A 227 -0.76 -10.76 2.93
CA VAL A 227 -1.50 -12.01 3.19
C VAL A 227 -2.39 -12.32 1.99
N ARG A 228 -2.33 -13.56 1.48
CA ARG A 228 -3.26 -14.06 0.45
C ARG A 228 -3.68 -15.50 0.75
N ALA A 229 -4.86 -15.90 0.29
CA ALA A 229 -5.19 -17.33 0.23
C ALA A 229 -4.18 -18.08 -0.66
N SER A 230 -3.72 -19.24 -0.20
CA SER A 230 -2.87 -20.13 -1.02
C SER A 230 -3.63 -20.57 -2.28
N GLN A 231 -2.95 -20.57 -3.44
CA GLN A 231 -3.50 -21.15 -4.66
C GLN A 231 -3.64 -22.68 -4.57
N GLU A 232 -2.79 -23.34 -3.78
CA GLU A 232 -2.77 -24.80 -3.64
C GLU A 232 -3.71 -25.31 -2.55
N ASN A 233 -4.02 -24.46 -1.56
CA ASN A 233 -4.81 -24.85 -0.39
C ASN A 233 -5.76 -23.72 -0.01
N GLN A 234 -6.93 -23.68 -0.67
CA GLN A 234 -7.96 -22.64 -0.51
C GLN A 234 -8.49 -22.45 0.92
N GLN A 235 -8.02 -23.24 1.89
CA GLN A 235 -8.45 -23.20 3.29
C GLN A 235 -7.50 -22.48 4.23
N ALA A 236 -6.22 -22.25 3.88
CA ALA A 236 -5.26 -21.61 4.78
C ALA A 236 -4.68 -20.30 4.18
N PRO A 237 -4.78 -19.14 4.88
CA PRO A 237 -4.11 -17.92 4.48
C PRO A 237 -2.60 -18.13 4.55
N THR A 238 -1.91 -17.73 3.48
CA THR A 238 -0.46 -17.81 3.34
C THR A 238 0.11 -16.40 3.28
N LEU A 239 1.20 -16.19 4.00
CA LEU A 239 1.94 -14.94 3.96
C LEU A 239 2.89 -14.94 2.77
N TYR A 240 2.82 -13.88 1.96
CA TYR A 240 3.76 -13.61 0.88
C TYR A 240 4.55 -12.36 1.23
N VAL A 241 5.89 -12.46 1.22
CA VAL A 241 6.76 -11.29 1.21
C VAL A 241 7.52 -11.32 -0.10
N SER A 242 7.52 -10.21 -0.84
CA SER A 242 8.43 -10.12 -1.98
C SER A 242 9.79 -9.70 -1.43
N GLN A 243 10.83 -10.42 -1.83
CA GLN A 243 12.19 -9.99 -1.53
C GLN A 243 12.44 -8.60 -2.14
N PRO A 244 13.24 -7.74 -1.49
CA PRO A 244 13.72 -6.52 -2.12
C PRO A 244 14.43 -6.91 -3.43
N GLN A 245 14.20 -6.15 -4.51
CA GLN A 245 14.92 -6.42 -5.74
C GLN A 245 16.41 -6.09 -5.56
N VAL A 246 17.28 -6.94 -6.09
CA VAL A 246 18.75 -6.89 -5.99
C VAL A 246 19.35 -5.54 -6.45
N TRP A 247 18.59 -4.72 -7.17
CA TRP A 247 19.02 -3.40 -7.65
C TRP A 247 19.01 -2.30 -6.56
N ASP A 248 18.45 -2.55 -5.37
CA ASP A 248 18.52 -1.66 -4.18
C ASP A 248 19.69 -2.05 -3.23
N THR A 249 20.70 -2.78 -3.73
CA THR A 249 21.85 -3.25 -2.92
C THR A 249 22.88 -2.17 -2.59
N ASP A 250 22.86 -1.03 -3.30
CA ASP A 250 23.67 0.15 -2.96
C ASP A 250 23.05 1.01 -1.85
N VAL A 251 21.80 0.74 -1.46
CA VAL A 251 21.22 1.34 -0.26
C VAL A 251 21.66 0.50 0.93
N ALA A 252 22.32 1.13 1.90
CA ALA A 252 22.65 0.50 3.18
C ALA A 252 21.35 -0.02 3.83
N GLN A 253 21.07 -1.30 3.62
CA GLN A 253 19.87 -1.95 4.13
C GLN A 253 19.84 -1.82 5.66
N PRO A 254 18.78 -1.26 6.27
CA PRO A 254 18.69 -1.04 7.70
C PRO A 254 18.99 -2.29 8.53
N PRO A 255 19.58 -2.19 9.73
CA PRO A 255 19.84 -3.35 10.59
C PRO A 255 18.59 -4.18 10.89
N ALA A 256 17.44 -3.54 11.12
CA ALA A 256 16.16 -4.19 11.33
C ALA A 256 15.72 -4.99 10.09
N PHE A 257 15.89 -4.40 8.90
CA PHE A 257 15.65 -5.09 7.64
C PHE A 257 16.59 -6.29 7.47
N ARG A 258 17.89 -6.16 7.74
CA ARG A 258 18.83 -7.30 7.65
C ARG A 258 18.51 -8.41 8.64
N ALA A 259 18.03 -8.10 9.85
CA ALA A 259 17.66 -9.11 10.85
C ALA A 259 16.39 -9.87 10.46
N THR A 260 15.34 -9.14 10.06
CA THR A 260 14.06 -9.70 9.59
C THR A 260 14.25 -10.43 8.27
N CYS A 261 14.94 -9.83 7.31
CA CYS A 261 15.28 -10.48 6.05
C CYS A 261 16.24 -11.65 6.23
N ARG A 262 17.21 -11.67 7.15
CA ARG A 262 17.99 -12.90 7.40
C ARG A 262 17.09 -14.05 7.84
N ARG A 263 16.12 -13.81 8.73
CA ARG A 263 15.13 -14.83 9.13
C ARG A 263 14.22 -15.24 7.94
N LEU A 264 13.84 -14.31 7.07
CA LEU A 264 13.02 -14.58 5.87
C LEU A 264 13.82 -15.22 4.70
N LEU A 265 15.13 -14.93 4.58
CA LEU A 265 16.05 -15.37 3.53
C LEU A 265 16.74 -16.70 3.88
N THR A 266 16.71 -17.13 5.15
CA THR A 266 17.15 -18.49 5.55
C THR A 266 16.12 -19.57 5.22
N ILE A 267 14.93 -19.20 4.73
CA ILE A 267 13.96 -20.14 4.18
C ILE A 267 14.46 -20.51 2.77
N PRO A 268 14.76 -21.80 2.49
CA PRO A 268 15.41 -22.20 1.25
C PRO A 268 14.50 -21.91 0.04
N THR A 269 14.86 -20.92 -0.77
CA THR A 269 14.12 -20.57 -1.99
C THR A 269 14.78 -21.17 -3.22
N VAL A 270 14.16 -22.21 -3.75
CA VAL A 270 14.46 -22.72 -5.08
C VAL A 270 13.68 -21.87 -6.08
N ARG A 271 14.26 -20.77 -6.58
CA ARG A 271 13.94 -20.00 -7.82
C ARG A 271 13.97 -18.46 -7.62
N ARG A 272 13.81 -17.75 -8.74
CA ARG A 272 14.39 -16.48 -9.22
C ARG A 272 13.87 -15.19 -8.53
N PRO A 273 14.46 -14.01 -8.82
CA PRO A 273 14.15 -12.70 -8.20
C PRO A 273 12.72 -12.15 -8.38
N ILE A 274 11.82 -12.91 -9.02
CA ILE A 274 10.40 -12.55 -9.29
C ILE A 274 9.46 -13.41 -8.43
N ASP A 275 9.99 -14.41 -7.73
CA ASP A 275 9.16 -15.39 -7.05
C ASP A 275 8.68 -14.82 -5.71
N ARG A 276 7.36 -14.58 -5.62
CA ARG A 276 6.69 -14.44 -4.33
C ARG A 276 6.90 -15.73 -3.58
N VAL A 277 7.71 -15.68 -2.53
CA VAL A 277 7.98 -16.86 -1.71
C VAL A 277 6.75 -17.07 -0.83
N PRO A 278 6.00 -18.18 -0.96
CA PRO A 278 5.10 -18.58 0.10
C PRO A 278 5.98 -18.86 1.30
N LEU A 279 5.97 -17.96 2.29
CA LEU A 279 6.93 -18.06 3.37
C LEU A 279 6.56 -19.21 4.27
N MET A 280 5.37 -19.17 4.85
CA MET A 280 4.83 -20.18 5.77
C MET A 280 3.30 -19.99 5.90
N PRO A 281 2.55 -20.97 6.44
CA PRO A 281 1.24 -20.72 7.03
C PRO A 281 1.30 -19.58 8.05
N LEU A 282 0.25 -18.74 8.11
CA LEU A 282 0.23 -17.56 8.97
C LEU A 282 0.49 -17.88 10.47
N ASP A 283 0.00 -19.02 10.94
CA ASP A 283 0.20 -19.48 12.32
C ASP A 283 1.69 -19.68 12.64
N ASP A 284 2.46 -20.14 11.66
CA ASP A 284 3.90 -20.35 11.82
C ASP A 284 4.67 -19.02 11.73
N CYS A 285 4.23 -18.09 10.88
CA CYS A 285 4.80 -16.73 10.84
C CYS A 285 4.65 -16.04 12.19
N THR A 286 3.47 -16.15 12.80
CA THR A 286 3.20 -15.55 14.11
C THR A 286 4.13 -16.12 15.19
N ARG A 287 4.47 -17.42 15.14
CA ARG A 287 5.43 -18.04 16.06
C ARG A 287 6.87 -17.59 15.83
N VAL A 288 7.30 -17.43 14.58
CA VAL A 288 8.67 -17.02 14.22
C VAL A 288 8.94 -15.55 14.54
N PHE A 289 7.93 -14.68 14.43
CA PHE A 289 8.06 -13.24 14.63
C PHE A 289 7.50 -12.72 15.97
N ALA A 290 7.00 -13.60 16.84
CA ALA A 290 6.54 -13.23 18.20
C ALA A 290 7.69 -12.87 19.17
N HIS A 291 8.96 -13.06 18.77
CA HIS A 291 10.17 -12.85 19.58
C HIS A 291 11.16 -11.87 18.92
#